data_AF-A0AAJ4XLP3-F1
#
_entry.id   AF-A0AAJ4XLP3-F1
#
_cell.length_a   1.000
_cell.length_b   1.000
_cell.length_c   1.000
_cell.angle_alpha   90.00
_cell.angle_beta   90.00
_cell.angle_gamma   90.00
#
_symmetry.space_group_name_H-M   'P 1'
#
loop_
_entity.id
_entity.type
_entity.pdbx_description
1 polymer ?
#
loop_
_entity_poly.entity_id
_entity_poly.type
_entity_poly.pdbx_seq_one_letter_code
_entity_poly.pdbx_strand_id
1 'polypeptide(L)'
;MQLFTLFAGILCLMSGVSYALPGPVAEMDQVPGGIHLWNTVTNMGQFPGHGHANNFNLGVTAEWKNHLAQFAEQDISRAFPYLQQRFVRFLQRGRDVLPVAEAKDQWLARHLVNAYVNRRRVNMAHALHVGGARQNAEELSVHGPPGSSSSDDEGTASSYW
;
A
#
# COMPACT_ATOMS: atom_id res chain seq x y z
N MET A 1 -18.84 -33.83 -45.51
CA MET A 1 -19.32 -33.64 -44.12
C MET A 1 -18.14 -33.55 -43.14
N GLN A 2 -17.27 -32.53 -43.26
CA GLN A 2 -16.06 -32.39 -42.40
C GLN A 2 -15.78 -30.93 -41.96
N LEU A 3 -16.62 -29.97 -42.35
CA LEU A 3 -16.39 -28.55 -42.05
C LEU A 3 -16.94 -28.12 -40.67
N PHE A 4 -17.95 -28.81 -40.15
CA PHE A 4 -18.63 -28.42 -38.90
C PHE A 4 -17.85 -28.79 -37.63
N THR A 5 -17.00 -29.82 -37.68
CA THR A 5 -16.23 -30.29 -36.51
C THR A 5 -15.07 -29.37 -36.15
N LEU A 6 -14.54 -28.61 -37.12
CA LEU A 6 -13.42 -27.70 -36.92
C LEU A 6 -13.84 -26.40 -36.18
N PHE A 7 -15.08 -25.93 -36.40
CA PHE A 7 -15.59 -24.75 -35.69
C PHE A 7 -15.93 -25.05 -34.22
N ALA A 8 -16.42 -26.25 -33.91
CA ALA A 8 -16.69 -26.64 -32.52
C ALA A 8 -15.40 -26.75 -31.67
N GLY A 9 -14.29 -27.20 -32.28
CA GLY A 9 -12.99 -27.29 -31.61
C GLY A 9 -12.34 -25.92 -31.33
N ILE A 10 -12.48 -24.96 -32.25
CA ILE A 10 -11.91 -23.62 -32.09
C ILE A 10 -12.74 -22.75 -31.13
N LEU A 11 -14.07 -22.92 -31.08
CA LEU A 11 -14.90 -22.23 -30.07
C LEU A 11 -14.64 -22.71 -28.63
N CYS A 12 -14.17 -23.95 -28.43
CA CYS A 12 -13.81 -24.44 -27.10
C CYS A 12 -12.50 -23.84 -26.55
N LEU A 13 -11.62 -23.29 -27.40
CA LEU A 13 -10.38 -22.62 -26.97
C LEU A 13 -10.61 -21.19 -26.45
N MET A 14 -11.80 -20.62 -26.68
CA MET A 14 -12.18 -19.29 -26.18
C MET A 14 -12.95 -19.35 -24.84
N SER A 15 -13.15 -20.55 -24.30
CA SER A 15 -13.85 -20.77 -23.04
C SER A 15 -12.89 -20.64 -21.86
N GLY A 16 -12.81 -19.42 -21.31
CA GLY A 16 -12.43 -19.22 -19.92
C GLY A 16 -10.96 -18.89 -19.71
N VAL A 17 -10.61 -17.63 -19.97
CA VAL A 17 -9.61 -16.97 -19.12
C VAL A 17 -10.19 -16.96 -17.71
N SER A 18 -9.98 -18.04 -16.96
CA SER A 18 -10.32 -18.09 -15.55
C SER A 18 -9.46 -17.03 -14.89
N TYR A 19 -10.09 -15.96 -14.41
CA TYR A 19 -9.40 -14.97 -13.60
C TYR A 19 -8.97 -15.67 -12.31
N ALA A 20 -7.74 -16.17 -12.30
CA ALA A 20 -7.12 -16.64 -11.07
C ALA A 20 -7.12 -15.46 -10.10
N LEU A 21 -7.96 -15.55 -9.07
CA LEU A 21 -8.11 -14.48 -8.09
C LEU A 21 -6.78 -14.35 -7.35
N PRO A 22 -6.22 -13.13 -7.23
CA PRO A 22 -4.97 -12.96 -6.51
C PRO A 22 -5.17 -13.43 -5.05
N GLY A 23 -4.14 -14.05 -4.49
CA GLY A 23 -4.06 -14.35 -3.07
C GLY A 23 -3.65 -13.12 -2.25
N PRO A 24 -3.75 -13.19 -0.92
CA PRO A 24 -3.28 -12.10 -0.06
C PRO A 24 -1.76 -11.97 -0.17
N VAL A 25 -1.26 -10.74 -0.17
CA VAL A 25 0.18 -10.50 -0.03
C VAL A 25 0.68 -10.92 1.35
N ALA A 26 1.96 -11.27 1.45
CA ALA A 26 2.58 -11.67 2.71
C ALA A 26 2.46 -10.58 3.79
N GLU A 27 2.30 -11.02 5.04
CA GLU A 27 2.23 -10.17 6.25
C GLU A 27 1.19 -9.04 6.15
N MET A 28 0.06 -9.33 5.51
CA MET A 28 -1.08 -8.42 5.42
C MET A 28 -1.67 -8.04 6.77
N ASP A 29 -1.46 -8.87 7.79
CA ASP A 29 -1.81 -8.66 9.19
C ASP A 29 -0.96 -7.58 9.88
N GLN A 30 0.25 -7.29 9.38
CA GLN A 30 1.09 -6.21 9.91
C GLN A 30 0.63 -4.81 9.46
N VAL A 31 -0.20 -4.71 8.42
CA VAL A 31 -0.76 -3.44 7.98
C VAL A 31 -2.09 -3.20 8.69
N PRO A 32 -2.26 -2.08 9.43
CA PRO A 32 -3.52 -1.75 10.09
C PRO A 32 -4.70 -1.76 9.12
N GLY A 33 -5.70 -2.60 9.40
CA GLY A 33 -6.88 -2.79 8.56
C GLY A 33 -6.69 -3.69 7.34
N GLY A 34 -5.47 -4.15 7.03
CA GLY A 34 -5.17 -4.96 5.84
C GLY A 34 -5.95 -6.27 5.80
N ILE A 35 -5.87 -7.08 6.87
CA ILE A 35 -6.59 -8.36 6.95
C ILE A 35 -8.12 -8.18 6.96
N HIS A 36 -8.61 -7.10 7.57
CA HIS A 36 -10.03 -6.78 7.61
C HIS A 36 -10.56 -6.34 6.22
N LEU A 37 -9.80 -5.53 5.47
CA LEU A 37 -10.12 -5.17 4.09
C LEU A 37 -10.16 -6.41 3.20
N TRP A 38 -9.18 -7.31 3.36
CA TRP A 38 -9.13 -8.56 2.63
C TRP A 38 -10.39 -9.40 2.86
N ASN A 39 -10.73 -9.66 4.13
CA ASN A 39 -11.93 -10.40 4.49
C ASN A 39 -13.22 -9.72 4.00
N THR A 40 -13.28 -8.39 4.00
CA THR A 40 -14.42 -7.63 3.46
C THR A 40 -14.58 -7.88 1.96
N VAL A 41 -13.47 -7.89 1.22
CA VAL A 41 -13.49 -8.17 -0.23
C VAL A 41 -13.78 -9.65 -0.52
N THR A 42 -13.15 -10.59 0.20
CA THR A 42 -13.23 -12.02 -0.13
C THR A 42 -14.47 -12.70 0.43
N ASN A 43 -14.84 -12.39 1.68
CA ASN A 43 -15.89 -13.12 2.40
C ASN A 43 -17.23 -12.38 2.32
N MET A 44 -17.21 -11.04 2.36
CA MET A 44 -18.43 -10.24 2.25
C MET A 44 -18.75 -9.83 0.81
N GLY A 45 -17.80 -9.95 -0.12
CA GLY A 45 -17.98 -9.51 -1.51
C GLY A 45 -18.20 -8.00 -1.60
N GLN A 46 -17.56 -7.23 -0.71
CA GLN A 46 -17.73 -5.78 -0.61
C GLN A 46 -16.38 -5.08 -0.75
N PHE A 47 -16.38 -3.97 -1.49
CA PHE A 47 -15.21 -3.11 -1.62
C PHE A 47 -15.53 -1.74 -1.01
N PRO A 48 -14.91 -1.39 0.14
CA PRO A 48 -15.12 -0.10 0.79
C PRO A 48 -14.41 1.03 0.04
N GLY A 49 -15.16 2.08 -0.31
CA GLY A 49 -14.65 3.28 -0.98
C GLY A 49 -14.19 4.35 -0.01
N HIS A 50 -13.72 5.48 -0.55
CA HIS A 50 -13.27 6.62 0.27
C HIS A 50 -14.41 7.49 0.84
N GLY A 51 -15.66 7.26 0.41
CA GLY A 51 -16.85 7.86 1.04
C GLY A 51 -17.17 7.25 2.40
N HIS A 52 -16.78 6.00 2.61
CA HIS A 52 -17.15 5.22 3.79
C HIS A 52 -16.61 5.86 5.08
N ALA A 53 -17.41 5.83 6.15
CA ALA A 53 -16.99 6.21 7.48
C ALA A 53 -15.83 5.31 7.97
N ASN A 54 -14.92 5.85 8.77
CA ASN A 54 -13.82 5.04 9.30
C ASN A 54 -14.39 3.90 10.15
N ASN A 55 -13.97 2.67 9.84
CA ASN A 55 -14.44 1.46 10.49
C ASN A 55 -13.33 0.41 10.50
N PHE A 56 -12.67 0.24 11.64
CA PHE A 56 -11.58 -0.71 11.82
C PHE A 56 -12.01 -2.17 11.61
N ASN A 57 -13.25 -2.53 11.94
CA ASN A 57 -13.74 -3.90 11.78
C ASN A 57 -13.86 -4.31 10.31
N LEU A 58 -14.04 -3.32 9.42
CA LEU A 58 -14.05 -3.49 7.96
C LEU A 58 -12.70 -3.12 7.32
N GLY A 59 -11.71 -2.74 8.14
CA GLY A 59 -10.40 -2.29 7.67
C GLY A 59 -10.41 -0.92 6.99
N VAL A 60 -11.52 -0.18 7.09
CA VAL A 60 -11.66 1.16 6.51
C VAL A 60 -10.96 2.17 7.43
N THR A 61 -9.67 2.36 7.19
CA THR A 61 -8.83 3.33 7.90
C THR A 61 -8.70 4.64 7.13
N ALA A 62 -8.22 5.70 7.78
CA ALA A 62 -7.93 6.96 7.09
C ALA A 62 -6.85 6.76 6.00
N GLU A 63 -5.88 5.89 6.26
CA GLU A 63 -4.80 5.54 5.35
C GLU A 63 -5.30 4.79 4.11
N TRP A 64 -6.25 3.86 4.29
CA TRP A 64 -6.91 3.20 3.17
C TRP A 64 -7.60 4.23 2.26
N LYS A 65 -8.37 5.14 2.86
CA LYS A 65 -9.09 6.20 2.12
C LYS A 65 -8.12 7.13 1.38
N ASN A 66 -7.02 7.51 2.03
CA ASN A 66 -5.98 8.32 1.42
C ASN A 66 -5.29 7.58 0.26
N HIS A 67 -5.03 6.29 0.42
CA HIS A 67 -4.49 5.48 -0.67
C HIS A 67 -5.44 5.43 -1.87
N LEU A 68 -6.74 5.23 -1.62
CA LEU A 68 -7.73 5.26 -2.69
C LEU A 68 -7.77 6.61 -3.42
N ALA A 69 -7.72 7.71 -2.69
CA ALA A 69 -7.75 9.04 -3.28
C ALA A 69 -6.49 9.36 -4.12
N GLN A 70 -5.32 8.86 -3.70
CA GLN A 70 -4.04 9.22 -4.32
C GLN A 70 -3.59 8.24 -5.41
N PHE A 71 -3.85 6.95 -5.23
CA PHE A 71 -3.20 5.90 -6.02
C PHE A 71 -4.18 4.94 -6.71
N ALA A 72 -5.45 4.87 -6.30
CA ALA A 72 -6.34 3.86 -6.88
C ALA A 72 -6.50 4.03 -8.40
N GLU A 73 -6.56 5.25 -8.94
CA GLU A 73 -6.64 5.43 -10.39
C GLU A 73 -5.38 4.90 -11.11
N GLN A 74 -4.21 5.11 -10.53
CA GLN A 74 -2.95 4.56 -11.04
C GLN A 74 -2.91 3.02 -10.93
N ASP A 75 -3.34 2.47 -9.81
CA ASP A 75 -3.33 1.02 -9.58
C ASP A 75 -4.41 0.31 -10.43
N ILE A 76 -5.56 0.96 -10.65
CA ILE A 76 -6.61 0.49 -11.57
C ILE A 76 -6.12 0.54 -13.01
N SER A 77 -5.47 1.64 -13.43
CA SER A 77 -4.97 1.78 -14.82
C SER A 77 -3.86 0.78 -15.16
N ARG A 78 -3.04 0.41 -14.17
CA ARG A 78 -2.04 -0.67 -14.27
C ARG A 78 -2.66 -2.07 -14.32
N ALA A 79 -3.86 -2.23 -13.76
CA ALA A 79 -4.65 -3.45 -13.90
C ALA A 79 -5.30 -3.54 -15.29
N PHE A 80 -5.94 -4.68 -15.57
CA PHE A 80 -6.56 -4.96 -16.88
C PHE A 80 -7.53 -3.84 -17.35
N PRO A 81 -7.34 -3.26 -18.56
CA PRO A 81 -8.09 -2.10 -19.07
C PRO A 81 -9.62 -2.20 -19.01
N TYR A 82 -10.14 -3.41 -19.20
CA TYR A 82 -11.58 -3.67 -19.31
C TYR A 82 -12.29 -3.78 -17.95
N LEU A 83 -11.57 -3.85 -16.82
CA LEU A 83 -12.15 -3.96 -15.47
C LEU A 83 -12.35 -2.59 -14.78
N GLN A 84 -11.90 -1.51 -15.41
CA GLN A 84 -11.61 -0.25 -14.74
C GLN A 84 -12.82 0.67 -14.56
N GLN A 85 -13.72 0.76 -15.56
CA GLN A 85 -14.73 1.83 -15.61
C GLN A 85 -15.73 1.82 -14.46
N ARG A 86 -16.05 0.65 -13.89
CA ARG A 86 -16.99 0.56 -12.76
C ARG A 86 -16.34 1.08 -11.48
N PHE A 87 -15.10 0.68 -11.20
CA PHE A 87 -14.35 1.10 -10.01
C PHE A 87 -14.01 2.60 -10.07
N VAL A 88 -13.57 3.10 -11.23
CA VAL A 88 -13.28 4.53 -11.41
C VAL A 88 -14.53 5.37 -11.13
N ARG A 89 -15.67 5.03 -11.73
CA ARG A 89 -16.94 5.74 -11.47
C ARG A 89 -17.40 5.63 -10.01
N PHE A 90 -17.19 4.48 -9.39
CA PHE A 90 -17.50 4.26 -7.98
C PHE A 90 -16.68 5.20 -7.08
N LEU A 91 -15.37 5.26 -7.30
CA LEU A 91 -14.46 6.12 -6.54
C LEU A 91 -14.73 7.60 -6.81
N GLN A 92 -14.93 8.02 -8.06
CA GLN A 92 -15.26 9.42 -8.39
C GLN A 92 -16.56 9.89 -7.73
N ARG A 93 -17.55 9.01 -7.58
CA ARG A 93 -18.82 9.32 -6.92
C ARG A 93 -18.73 9.34 -5.39
N GLY A 94 -17.59 8.95 -4.81
CA GLY A 94 -17.40 8.92 -3.36
C GLY A 94 -18.43 8.04 -2.64
N ARG A 95 -18.81 6.91 -3.24
CA ARG A 95 -19.74 5.97 -2.59
C ARG A 95 -19.05 5.19 -1.49
N ASP A 96 -19.84 4.73 -0.52
CA ASP A 96 -19.34 4.01 0.65
C ASP A 96 -18.88 2.60 0.30
N VAL A 97 -19.69 1.83 -0.43
CA VAL A 97 -19.42 0.42 -0.73
C VAL A 97 -19.77 0.10 -2.17
N LEU A 98 -18.90 -0.69 -2.81
CA LEU A 98 -19.16 -1.32 -4.10
C LEU A 98 -19.34 -2.83 -3.89
N PRO A 99 -20.48 -3.43 -4.28
CA PRO A 99 -20.61 -4.88 -4.29
C PRO A 99 -19.74 -5.49 -5.40
N VAL A 100 -18.89 -6.44 -5.04
CA VAL A 100 -17.91 -7.12 -5.90
C VAL A 100 -18.21 -8.62 -5.97
N ALA A 101 -19.41 -8.96 -6.44
CA ALA A 101 -19.88 -10.34 -6.53
C ALA A 101 -19.24 -11.12 -7.69
N GLU A 102 -18.85 -10.44 -8.76
CA GLU A 102 -18.26 -11.08 -9.94
C GLU A 102 -16.77 -11.35 -9.75
N ALA A 103 -16.26 -12.46 -10.29
CA ALA A 103 -14.85 -12.84 -10.19
C ALA A 103 -13.92 -11.73 -10.71
N LYS A 104 -14.32 -11.02 -11.77
CA LYS A 104 -13.56 -9.92 -12.35
C LYS A 104 -13.47 -8.71 -11.41
N ASP A 105 -14.54 -8.41 -10.68
CA ASP A 105 -14.59 -7.32 -9.71
C ASP A 105 -13.84 -7.72 -8.44
N GLN A 106 -13.95 -8.97 -8.02
CA GLN A 106 -13.14 -9.51 -6.91
C GLN A 106 -11.65 -9.47 -7.24
N TRP A 107 -11.27 -9.79 -8.48
CA TRP A 107 -9.88 -9.72 -8.91
C TRP A 107 -9.33 -8.31 -8.70
N LEU A 108 -10.04 -7.29 -9.18
CA LEU A 108 -9.61 -5.90 -9.07
C LEU A 108 -9.65 -5.39 -7.63
N ALA A 109 -10.69 -5.72 -6.87
CA ALA A 109 -10.80 -5.37 -5.46
C ALA A 109 -9.63 -5.94 -4.64
N ARG A 110 -9.32 -7.24 -4.82
CA ARG A 110 -8.19 -7.90 -4.16
C ARG A 110 -6.85 -7.31 -4.61
N HIS A 111 -6.71 -6.98 -5.90
CA HIS A 111 -5.52 -6.31 -6.43
C HIS A 111 -5.29 -4.96 -5.74
N LEU A 112 -6.33 -4.14 -5.55
CA LEU A 112 -6.22 -2.85 -4.88
C LEU A 112 -5.89 -2.97 -3.39
N VAL A 113 -6.48 -3.95 -2.69
CA VAL A 113 -6.10 -4.23 -1.29
C VAL A 113 -4.64 -4.65 -1.20
N ASN A 114 -4.17 -5.50 -2.10
CA ASN A 114 -2.76 -5.90 -2.16
C ASN A 114 -1.82 -4.72 -2.46
N ALA A 115 -2.19 -3.84 -3.40
CA ALA A 115 -1.44 -2.64 -3.73
C ALA A 115 -1.30 -1.70 -2.53
N TYR A 116 -2.40 -1.49 -1.79
CA TYR A 116 -2.42 -0.74 -0.54
C TYR A 116 -1.46 -1.31 0.49
N VAL A 117 -1.58 -2.61 0.78
CA VAL A 117 -0.76 -3.29 1.79
C VAL A 117 0.72 -3.19 1.43
N ASN A 118 1.09 -3.51 0.18
CA ASN A 118 2.47 -3.41 -0.29
C ASN A 118 3.03 -1.98 -0.12
N ARG A 119 2.29 -0.96 -0.56
CA ARG A 119 2.73 0.44 -0.42
C ARG A 119 2.86 0.84 1.05
N ARG A 120 1.94 0.40 1.91
CA ARG A 120 1.98 0.73 3.34
C ARG A 120 3.18 0.07 4.04
N ARG A 121 3.48 -1.19 3.71
CA ARG A 121 4.67 -1.89 4.20
C ARG A 121 5.95 -1.16 3.83
N VAL A 122 6.10 -0.75 2.56
CA VAL A 122 7.26 0.02 2.09
C VAL A 122 7.39 1.32 2.89
N ASN A 123 6.30 2.06 3.08
CA ASN A 123 6.31 3.31 3.86
C ASN A 123 6.70 3.10 5.33
N MET A 124 6.23 2.01 5.96
CA MET A 124 6.59 1.66 7.34
C MET A 124 8.07 1.29 7.46
N ALA A 125 8.59 0.49 6.53
CA ALA A 125 10.00 0.12 6.49
C ALA A 125 10.91 1.35 6.30
N HIS A 126 10.51 2.31 5.46
CA HIS A 126 11.22 3.58 5.31
C HIS A 126 11.20 4.41 6.60
N ALA A 127 10.05 4.51 7.29
CA ALA A 127 9.93 5.27 8.53
C ALA A 127 10.84 4.72 9.64
N LEU A 128 10.97 3.39 9.74
CA LEU A 128 11.85 2.74 10.72
C LEU A 128 13.33 3.05 10.44
N HIS A 129 13.75 2.99 9.18
CA HIS A 129 15.15 3.32 8.80
C HIS A 129 15.49 4.79 9.06
N VAL A 130 14.58 5.72 8.73
CA VAL A 130 14.78 7.15 8.97
C VAL A 130 14.76 7.47 10.47
N GLY A 131 13.87 6.84 11.24
CA GLY A 131 13.81 6.99 12.69
C GLY A 131 15.08 6.50 13.38
N GLY A 132 15.61 5.34 12.99
CA GLY A 132 16.86 4.81 13.51
C GLY A 132 18.07 5.68 13.14
N ALA A 133 18.13 6.18 11.90
CA ALA A 133 19.21 7.10 11.49
C ALA A 133 19.21 8.41 12.29
N ARG A 134 18.01 8.94 12.62
CA ARG A 134 17.87 10.15 13.43
C ARG A 134 18.24 9.92 14.89
N GLN A 135 17.82 8.80 15.49
CA GLN A 135 18.19 8.45 16.86
C GLN A 135 19.71 8.29 17.01
N ASN A 136 20.35 7.61 16.05
CA ASN A 136 21.81 7.45 16.04
C ASN A 136 22.54 8.80 15.91
N ALA A 137 21.99 9.76 15.16
CA ALA A 137 22.58 11.10 15.02
C ALA A 137 22.40 11.96 16.28
N GLU A 138 21.27 11.84 16.98
CA GLU A 138 21.03 12.50 18.26
C GLU A 138 21.92 11.91 19.37
N GLU A 139 22.13 10.58 19.40
CA GLU A 139 23.02 9.93 20.36
C GLU A 139 24.51 10.30 20.14
N LEU A 140 24.94 10.42 18.87
CA LEU A 140 26.29 10.91 18.54
C LEU A 140 26.51 12.39 18.87
N SER A 141 25.44 13.19 18.93
CA SER A 141 25.54 14.62 19.25
C SER A 141 25.56 14.89 20.77
N VAL A 142 25.06 13.97 21.60
CA VAL A 142 25.07 14.09 23.07
C VAL A 142 26.43 13.71 23.64
N HIS A 143 27.17 12.81 22.99
CA HIS A 143 28.57 12.54 23.29
C HIS A 143 29.47 13.47 22.48
N GLY A 144 29.60 14.72 22.95
CA GLY A 144 30.56 15.67 22.41
C GLY A 144 31.99 15.08 22.36
N PRO A 145 32.84 15.55 21.42
CA PRO A 145 34.21 15.06 21.30
C PRO A 145 34.94 15.20 22.64
N PRO A 146 35.84 14.26 23.00
CA PRO A 146 36.60 14.37 24.24
C PRO A 146 37.32 15.71 24.24
N GLY A 147 36.98 16.54 25.23
CA GLY A 147 37.54 17.88 25.38
C GLY A 147 39.05 17.80 25.42
N SER A 148 39.69 18.28 24.36
CA SER A 148 41.09 18.65 24.35
C SER A 148 41.26 19.82 25.31
N SER A 149 41.65 19.53 26.55
CA SER A 149 42.17 20.51 27.50
C SER A 149 43.42 21.16 26.88
N SER A 150 43.23 22.33 26.27
CA SER A 150 44.32 23.26 25.97
C SER A 150 44.66 23.97 27.27
N SER A 151 45.78 23.58 27.88
CA SER A 151 46.42 24.29 28.97
C SER A 151 47.17 25.48 28.37
N ASP A 152 46.57 26.66 28.42
CA ASP A 152 47.23 27.92 28.06
C ASP A 152 48.00 28.41 29.29
N ASP A 153 49.33 28.31 29.23
CA ASP A 153 50.28 28.80 30.22
C ASP A 153 50.44 30.33 30.05
N GLU A 154 49.92 31.10 31.00
CA GLU A 154 49.99 32.56 31.04
C GLU A 154 51.30 33.01 31.72
N GLY A 155 52.39 33.05 30.95
CA GLY A 155 53.70 33.54 31.38
C GLY A 155 53.83 35.05 31.23
N THR A 156 53.39 35.81 32.24
CA THR A 156 53.65 37.25 32.33
C THR A 156 55.08 37.47 32.82
N ALA A 157 55.99 37.91 31.94
CA ALA A 157 57.32 38.40 32.32
C ALA A 157 57.37 39.92 32.15
N SER A 158 57.18 40.60 33.28
CA SER A 158 57.52 41.99 33.52
C SER A 158 59.02 42.13 33.73
N SER A 159 59.68 43.04 33.03
CA SER A 159 60.92 43.64 33.52
C SER A 159 61.21 44.99 32.85
N TYR A 160 61.17 45.99 33.71
CA TYR A 160 61.75 47.32 33.59
C TYR A 160 63.26 47.25 33.27
N TRP A 161 63.70 48.09 32.33
CA TRP A 161 64.75 49.14 32.42
C TRP A 161 65.30 49.41 31.02
#